data_AF-R9P4Y1-F1
#
_entry.id   AF-R9P4Y1-F1
#
_cell.length_a   1.000
_cell.length_b   1.000
_cell.length_c   1.000
_cell.angle_alpha   90.00
_cell.angle_beta   90.00
_cell.angle_gamma   90.00
#
_symmetry.space_group_name_H-M   'P 1'
#
loop_
_entity.id
_entity.type
_entity.pdbx_description
1 polymer ?
#
loop_
_entity_poly.entity_id
_entity_poly.type
_entity_poly.pdbx_seq_one_letter_code
_entity_poly.pdbx_strand_id
1 'polypeptide(L)'
;MEPSYVLVPPQYASHTSVSTNSSTSHPVYAGVHDTMRHGLNNVLHQVSTHSHHPIQNRLEYWNATQDNLKLTMQRNIHGIGAPAHTLMERKIVSYVRIAARR
;
A
#
# COMPACT_ATOMS: atom_id res chain seq x y z
N MET A 1 3.33 -2.26 18.12
CA MET A 1 3.23 -1.65 16.77
C MET A 1 4.44 -0.77 16.60
N GLU A 2 5.37 -1.17 15.72
CA GLU A 2 6.59 -0.43 15.42
C GLU A 2 6.23 0.87 14.67
N PRO A 3 6.71 2.05 15.08
CA PRO A 3 6.38 3.32 14.44
C PRO A 3 7.00 3.41 13.03
N SER A 4 6.18 3.51 11.99
CA SER A 4 6.68 3.61 10.62
C SER A 4 7.09 5.05 10.28
N TYR A 5 8.40 5.28 10.11
CA TYR A 5 8.96 6.55 9.61
C TYR A 5 9.12 6.58 8.09
N VAL A 6 8.23 5.91 7.39
CA VAL A 6 8.35 5.74 5.94
C VAL A 6 7.88 7.01 5.23
N LEU A 7 8.75 7.62 4.42
CA LEU A 7 8.42 8.82 3.64
C LEU A 7 7.57 8.50 2.41
N VAL A 8 7.81 7.36 1.78
CA VAL A 8 7.25 7.00 0.48
C VAL A 8 6.48 5.69 0.61
N PRO A 9 5.22 5.61 0.12
CA PRO A 9 4.48 4.35 0.10
C PRO A 9 5.31 3.23 -0.56
N PRO A 10 5.19 1.98 -0.09
CA PRO A 10 5.87 0.85 -0.71
C PRO A 10 5.47 0.74 -2.20
N GLN A 11 6.39 0.24 -3.01
CA GLN A 11 6.20 0.07 -4.46
C GLN A 11 5.03 -0.87 -4.80
N TYR A 12 4.68 -1.79 -3.90
CA TYR A 12 3.58 -2.74 -4.08
C TYR A 12 2.70 -2.75 -2.83
N ALA A 13 1.41 -3.04 -3.00
CA ALA A 13 0.52 -3.26 -1.86
C ALA A 13 0.97 -4.50 -1.08
N SER A 14 0.80 -4.49 0.24
CA SER A 14 1.22 -5.58 1.15
C SER A 14 0.59 -6.94 0.86
N HIS A 15 -0.41 -6.99 -0.03
CA HIS A 15 -1.14 -8.18 -0.47
C HIS A 15 -0.95 -8.47 -1.96
N THR A 16 0.17 -8.04 -2.54
CA THR A 16 0.52 -8.45 -3.90
C THR A 16 0.83 -9.95 -3.86
N SER A 17 -0.17 -10.76 -4.16
CA SER A 17 0.00 -12.17 -4.46
C SER A 17 0.97 -12.25 -5.63
N VAL A 18 2.20 -12.72 -5.36
CA VAL A 18 3.08 -13.18 -6.42
C VAL A 18 2.30 -14.29 -7.10
N SER A 19 1.91 -14.08 -8.37
CA SER A 19 1.26 -15.10 -9.19
C SER A 19 2.10 -16.37 -9.07
N THR A 20 1.59 -17.37 -8.35
CA THR A 20 2.25 -18.67 -8.31
C THR A 20 2.03 -19.30 -9.68
N ASN A 21 3.12 -19.72 -10.33
CA ASN A 21 3.07 -20.35 -11.65
C ASN A 21 2.29 -21.69 -11.68
N SER A 22 1.54 -22.05 -10.64
CA SER A 22 0.83 -23.31 -10.50
C SER A 22 -0.07 -23.65 -11.68
N SER A 23 -0.74 -22.67 -12.30
CA SER A 23 -1.57 -22.91 -13.49
C SER A 23 -0.79 -23.07 -14.80
N THR A 24 0.49 -22.70 -14.81
CA THR A 24 1.35 -22.74 -16.02
C THR A 24 2.61 -23.58 -15.80
N SER A 25 2.61 -24.40 -14.74
CA SER A 25 3.75 -25.20 -14.34
C SER A 25 3.93 -26.38 -15.30
N HIS A 26 5.19 -26.71 -15.57
CA HIS A 26 5.54 -27.91 -16.33
C HIS A 26 5.03 -29.17 -15.61
N PRO A 27 4.41 -30.13 -16.32
CA PRO A 27 3.75 -31.29 -15.71
C PRO A 27 4.71 -32.22 -14.96
N VAL A 28 6.00 -32.23 -15.33
CA VAL A 28 7.03 -33.07 -14.71
C VAL A 28 7.88 -32.30 -13.69
N TYR A 29 8.06 -31.00 -13.87
CA TYR A 29 8.92 -30.17 -13.02
C TYR A 29 8.07 -29.12 -12.33
N ALA A 30 7.66 -29.43 -11.10
CA ALA A 30 6.84 -28.55 -10.29
C ALA A 30 7.57 -27.21 -10.02
N GLY A 31 6.90 -26.10 -10.28
CA GLY A 31 7.40 -24.75 -10.02
C GLY A 31 8.14 -24.08 -11.17
N VAL A 32 8.40 -24.80 -12.28
CA VAL A 32 8.97 -24.22 -13.51
C VAL A 32 7.85 -23.91 -14.50
N HIS A 33 7.85 -22.72 -15.09
CA HIS A 33 6.89 -22.32 -16.11
C HIS A 33 7.14 -23.05 -17.45
N ASP A 34 6.09 -23.63 -18.05
CA ASP A 34 6.19 -24.27 -19.38
C ASP A 34 6.09 -23.22 -20.50
N THR A 35 7.24 -22.71 -20.92
CA THR A 35 7.37 -21.72 -21.99
C THR A 35 6.90 -22.24 -23.36
N MET A 36 6.98 -23.55 -23.62
CA MET A 36 6.62 -24.09 -24.93
C MET A 36 5.11 -24.11 -25.13
N ARG A 37 4.34 -24.34 -24.06
CA ARG A 37 2.88 -24.37 -24.12
C ARG A 37 2.24 -23.01 -23.84
N HIS A 38 2.84 -22.24 -22.95
CA HIS A 38 2.25 -20.99 -22.45
C HIS A 38 2.99 -19.72 -22.90
N GLY A 39 4.05 -19.87 -23.70
CA GLY A 39 4.85 -18.75 -24.23
C GLY A 39 5.77 -18.13 -23.18
N LEU A 40 6.49 -17.08 -23.58
CA LEU A 40 7.39 -16.34 -22.70
C LEU A 40 6.59 -15.54 -21.66
N ASN A 41 6.53 -16.03 -20.43
CA ASN A 41 5.96 -15.27 -19.31
C ASN A 41 7.05 -14.52 -18.55
N ASN A 42 6.91 -13.20 -18.47
CA ASN A 42 7.72 -12.36 -17.62
C ASN A 42 6.99 -12.16 -16.28
N VAL A 43 7.49 -12.77 -15.21
CA VAL A 43 6.91 -12.68 -13.86
C VAL A 43 6.81 -11.22 -13.40
N LEU A 44 7.78 -10.37 -13.77
CA LEU A 44 7.74 -8.92 -13.49
C LEU A 44 6.55 -8.24 -14.18
N HIS A 45 6.20 -8.67 -15.38
CA HIS A 45 5.07 -8.14 -16.14
C HIS A 45 3.73 -8.63 -15.55
N GLN A 46 3.65 -9.87 -15.07
CA GLN A 46 2.44 -10.38 -14.41
C GLN A 46 2.17 -9.68 -13.06
N VAL A 47 3.20 -9.50 -12.24
CA VAL A 47 3.08 -8.80 -10.95
C VAL A 47 2.66 -7.34 -11.14
N SER A 48 3.18 -6.67 -12.18
CA SER A 48 2.80 -5.28 -12.50
C SER A 48 1.41 -5.13 -13.12
N THR A 49 0.88 -6.16 -13.79
CA THR A 49 -0.43 -6.11 -14.47
C THR A 49 -1.59 -6.58 -13.60
N HIS A 50 -1.38 -7.53 -12.69
CA HIS A 50 -2.49 -8.17 -11.96
C HIS A 50 -2.83 -7.48 -10.63
N SER A 51 -1.93 -6.70 -10.03
CA SER A 51 -2.04 -6.35 -8.59
C SER A 51 -1.77 -4.88 -8.26
N HIS A 52 -2.05 -3.95 -9.18
CA HIS A 52 -1.75 -2.50 -9.15
C HIS A 52 -0.35 -2.13 -9.66
N HIS A 53 -0.32 -1.20 -10.61
CA HIS A 53 0.91 -0.57 -11.08
C HIS A 53 1.65 0.10 -9.90
N PRO A 54 2.98 0.02 -9.80
CA PRO A 54 3.71 0.55 -8.64
C PRO A 54 3.49 2.05 -8.39
N ILE A 55 3.25 2.83 -9.45
CA ILE A 55 2.89 4.25 -9.32
C ILE A 55 1.47 4.46 -8.82
N GLN A 56 0.54 3.56 -9.16
CA GLN A 56 -0.85 3.69 -8.76
C GLN A 56 -0.95 3.56 -7.24
N ASN A 57 -0.26 2.57 -6.68
CA ASN A 57 -0.15 2.39 -5.24
C ASN A 57 0.43 3.66 -4.57
N ARG A 58 1.46 4.27 -5.18
CA ARG A 58 2.01 5.51 -4.65
C ARG A 58 0.99 6.66 -4.69
N LEU A 59 0.29 6.86 -5.80
CA LEU A 59 -0.67 7.94 -5.97
C LEU A 59 -1.84 7.82 -4.98
N GLU A 60 -2.34 6.61 -4.77
CA GLU A 60 -3.45 6.34 -3.85
C GLU A 60 -3.05 6.54 -2.38
N TYR A 61 -1.87 6.06 -1.98
CA TYR A 61 -1.47 6.04 -0.58
C TYR A 61 -0.54 7.20 -0.15
N TRP A 62 -0.07 8.05 -1.07
CA TRP A 62 0.88 9.14 -0.76
C TRP A 62 0.46 10.00 0.43
N ASN A 63 -0.77 10.50 0.39
CA ASN A 63 -1.29 11.37 1.44
C ASN A 63 -1.41 10.64 2.79
N ALA A 64 -1.84 9.38 2.77
CA ALA A 64 -1.97 8.57 3.97
C ALA A 64 -0.61 8.27 4.62
N THR A 65 0.41 7.97 3.82
CA THR A 65 1.77 7.72 4.32
C THR A 65 2.39 8.98 4.91
N GLN A 66 2.24 10.13 4.25
CA GLN A 66 2.71 11.42 4.77
C GLN A 66 2.03 11.79 6.10
N ASP A 67 0.71 11.60 6.18
CA ASP A 67 -0.06 11.84 7.41
C ASP A 67 0.42 10.93 8.56
N ASN A 68 0.66 9.64 8.27
CA ASN A 68 1.13 8.68 9.26
C ASN A 68 2.53 9.04 9.77
N LEU A 69 3.45 9.44 8.87
CA LEU A 69 4.77 9.93 9.24
C LEU A 69 4.65 11.12 10.20
N LYS A 70 3.80 12.10 9.88
CA LYS A 70 3.59 13.29 10.72
C LYS A 70 3.06 12.94 12.10
N LEU A 71 2.03 12.09 12.19
CA LEU A 71 1.44 11.66 13.46
C LEU A 71 2.44 10.85 14.30
N THR A 72 3.26 10.03 13.64
CA THR A 72 4.33 9.27 14.28
C THR A 72 5.40 10.20 14.85
N MET A 73 5.86 11.20 14.08
CA MET A 73 6.80 12.21 14.55
C MET A 73 6.25 13.01 15.73
N GLN A 74 4.99 13.45 15.67
CA GLN A 74 4.32 14.12 16.79
C GLN A 74 4.29 13.23 18.04
N ARG A 75 3.98 11.94 17.88
CA ARG A 75 3.97 10.97 18.98
C ARG A 75 5.34 10.87 19.66
N ASN A 76 6.41 10.87 18.87
CA ASN A 76 7.75 10.64 19.38
C ASN A 76 8.38 11.90 19.99
N ILE A 77 8.04 13.09 19.49
CA ILE A 77 8.55 14.36 20.02
C ILE A 77 7.72 14.86 21.20
N HIS A 78 6.39 14.76 21.11
CA HIS A 78 5.46 15.39 22.06
C HIS A 78 4.66 14.38 22.90
N GLY A 79 4.90 13.08 22.71
CA GLY A 79 4.13 12.03 23.36
C GLY A 79 2.77 11.78 22.69
N ILE A 80 1.99 10.87 23.27
CA ILE A 80 0.75 10.36 22.65
C ILE A 80 -0.41 11.38 22.61
N GLY A 81 -0.35 12.44 23.42
CA GLY A 81 -1.40 13.46 23.46
C GLY A 81 -1.49 14.29 22.19
N ALA A 82 -0.35 14.62 21.58
CA ALA A 82 -0.29 15.46 20.37
C ALA A 82 -1.00 14.86 19.15
N PRO A 83 -0.76 13.59 18.74
CA PRO A 83 -1.48 12.99 17.63
C PRO A 83 -2.97 12.82 17.94
N ALA A 84 -3.33 12.49 19.19
CA ALA A 84 -4.74 12.34 19.59
C ALA A 84 -5.53 13.66 19.47
N HIS A 85 -4.93 14.76 19.93
CA HIS A 85 -5.50 16.11 19.79
C HIS A 85 -5.69 16.48 18.31
N THR A 86 -4.65 16.31 17.50
CA THR A 86 -4.69 16.60 16.05
C THR A 86 -5.79 15.81 15.34
N LEU A 87 -5.98 14.53 15.69
CA LEU A 87 -7.03 13.69 15.11
C LEU A 87 -8.43 14.13 15.56
N MET A 88 -8.58 14.57 16.81
CA MET A 88 -9.84 15.08 17.34
C MET A 88 -10.25 16.40 16.65
N GLU A 89 -9.32 17.34 16.50
CA GLU A 89 -9.56 18.59 15.78
C GLU A 89 -9.99 18.33 14.33
N ARG A 90 -9.28 17.44 13.62
CA ARG A 90 -9.65 17.03 12.24
C ARG A 90 -11.06 16.47 12.18
N LYS A 91 -11.46 15.68 13.18
CA LYS A 91 -12.80 15.08 13.27
C LYS A 91 -13.87 16.15 13.55
N ILE A 92 -13.60 17.13 14.42
CA ILE A 92 -14.53 18.23 14.67
C ILE A 92 -14.72 19.07 13.41
N VAL A 93 -13.63 19.41 12.72
CA VAL A 93 -13.67 20.19 11.47
C VAL A 93 -14.47 19.47 10.38
N SER A 94 -14.38 18.13 10.28
CA SER A 94 -15.16 17.38 9.29
C SER A 94 -16.66 17.47 9.55
N TYR A 95 -17.11 17.44 10.81
CA TYR A 95 -18.52 17.65 11.17
C TYR A 95 -19.00 19.07 10.87
N VAL A 96 -18.21 20.09 11.24
CA VAL A 96 -18.54 21.51 10.97
C VAL A 96 -18.70 21.74 9.46
N ARG A 97 -17.79 21.18 8.65
CA ARG A 97 -17.84 21.28 7.19
C ARG A 97 -19.09 20.65 6.58
N ILE A 98 -19.64 19.59 7.20
CA ILE A 98 -20.89 18.95 6.76
C ILE A 98 -22.09 19.83 7.13
N ALA A 99 -22.11 20.36 8.35
CA ALA A 99 -23.18 21.21 8.84
C ALA A 99 -23.30 22.54 8.05
N ALA A 100 -22.16 23.17 7.70
CA ALA A 100 -22.13 24.43 6.96
C ALA A 100 -22.45 24.31 5.45
N ARG A 101 -22.65 23.09 4.95
CA ARG A 101 -22.90 22.78 3.53
C ARG A 101 -24.36 22.37 3.26
N ARG A 102 -25.18 22.34 4.31
CA ARG A 102 -26.64 22.23 4.28
C ARG A 102 -27.24 23.62 4.47
#